data_AF-A0A6C0AHE5-F1
#
_entry.id   AF-A0A6C0AHE5-F1
#
_cell.length_a   1.000
_cell.length_b   1.000
_cell.length_c   1.000
_cell.angle_alpha   90.00
_cell.angle_beta   90.00
_cell.angle_gamma   90.00
#
_symmetry.space_group_name_H-M   'P 1'
#
loop_
_entity.id
_entity.type
_entity.pdbx_description
1 polymer ?
#
loop_
_entity_poly.entity_id
_entity_poly.type
_entity_poly.pdbx_seq_one_letter_code
_entity_poly.pdbx_strand_id
1 'polypeptide(L)'
;MIERICADLGQPEKSEEMIGKYVDDSLRIKKFKDKRHPKRPKSGYMIYCEKRRPACKAANPKASFADIIKKMASEWNGLGEKAKSEYSNLAEKDKLRYKAELEEYNAEIYKSNVSTSN
;
A
#
# COMPACT_ATOMS: atom_id res chain seq x y z
N MET A 1 -7.63 19.01 -14.25
CA MET A 1 -8.72 20.01 -14.04
C MET A 1 -8.17 21.42 -14.19
N ILE A 2 -7.16 21.81 -13.39
CA ILE A 2 -6.45 23.11 -13.52
C ILE A 2 -5.69 23.22 -14.85
N GLU A 3 -5.07 22.15 -15.35
CA GLU A 3 -4.38 22.13 -16.66
C GLU A 3 -5.30 22.56 -17.82
N ARG A 4 -6.58 22.17 -17.80
CA ARG A 4 -7.56 22.57 -18.83
C ARG A 4 -7.90 24.05 -18.75
N ILE A 5 -8.10 24.56 -17.53
CA ILE A 5 -8.38 25.99 -17.29
C ILE A 5 -7.18 26.85 -17.71
N CYS A 6 -5.95 26.43 -17.39
CA CYS A 6 -4.73 27.13 -17.81
C CYS A 6 -4.50 27.09 -19.33
N ALA A 7 -4.90 26.00 -20.00
CA ALA A 7 -4.87 25.91 -21.47
C ALA A 7 -5.91 26.84 -22.13
N ASP A 8 -7.12 26.93 -21.59
CA ASP A 8 -8.18 27.83 -22.08
C ASP A 8 -7.81 29.32 -21.88
N LEU A 9 -7.03 29.63 -20.85
CA LEU A 9 -6.47 30.96 -20.59
C LEU A 9 -5.19 31.26 -21.38
N GLY A 10 -4.73 30.35 -22.24
CA GLY A 10 -3.54 30.55 -23.07
C GLY A 10 -2.21 30.58 -22.29
N GLN A 11 -2.21 30.06 -21.05
CA GLN A 11 -1.01 30.00 -20.19
C GLN A 11 -0.75 28.56 -19.70
N PRO A 12 -0.49 27.61 -20.63
CA PRO A 12 -0.29 26.21 -20.27
C PRO A 12 0.99 25.97 -19.45
N GLU A 13 2.01 26.81 -19.61
CA GLU A 13 3.31 26.71 -18.92
C GLU A 13 3.21 27.00 -17.42
N LYS A 14 2.22 27.77 -16.99
CA LYS A 14 2.00 28.12 -15.57
C LYS A 14 1.12 27.11 -14.84
N SER A 15 0.64 26.08 -15.54
CA SER A 15 -0.20 25.05 -14.95
C SER A 15 0.53 24.31 -13.82
N GLU A 16 1.83 24.03 -13.98
CA GLU A 16 2.65 23.38 -12.94
C GLU A 16 2.88 24.30 -11.71
N GLU A 17 3.13 25.59 -11.92
CA GLU A 17 3.27 26.58 -10.85
C GLU A 17 1.96 26.72 -10.06
N MET A 18 0.82 26.79 -10.76
CA MET A 18 -0.49 26.90 -10.14
C MET A 18 -0.89 25.61 -9.42
N ILE A 19 -0.51 24.44 -9.94
CA ILE A 19 -0.68 23.16 -9.24
C ILE A 19 0.14 23.17 -7.95
N GLY A 20 1.42 23.55 -7.99
CA GLY A 20 2.28 23.61 -6.80
C GLY A 20 1.82 24.63 -5.74
N LYS A 21 1.16 25.71 -6.16
CA LYS A 21 0.69 26.78 -5.25
C LYS A 21 -0.69 26.51 -4.64
N TYR A 22 -1.59 25.81 -5.36
CA TYR A 22 -2.99 25.68 -4.95
C TYR A 22 -3.47 24.23 -4.75
N VAL A 23 -2.68 23.22 -5.14
CA VAL A 23 -2.95 21.82 -4.87
C VAL A 23 -1.95 21.31 -3.83
N ASP A 24 -2.36 21.32 -2.56
CA ASP A 24 -1.62 20.71 -1.45
C ASP A 24 -1.38 19.21 -1.75
N ASP A 25 -0.26 18.64 -1.28
CA ASP A 25 0.05 17.21 -1.44
C ASP A 25 -1.07 16.30 -0.84
N SER A 26 -1.89 16.84 0.07
CA SER A 26 -3.14 16.25 0.58
C SER A 26 -4.26 16.09 -0.45
N LEU A 27 -4.28 16.90 -1.51
CA LEU A 27 -5.21 16.81 -2.64
C LEU A 27 -4.66 15.97 -3.80
N ARG A 28 -3.44 15.42 -3.67
CA ARG A 28 -2.88 14.46 -4.63
C ARG A 28 -3.81 13.26 -4.70
N ILE A 29 -4.69 13.27 -5.70
CA ILE A 29 -5.70 12.24 -5.91
C ILE A 29 -5.00 10.89 -5.90
N LYS A 30 -5.29 10.11 -4.86
CA LYS A 30 -4.73 8.77 -4.66
C LYS A 30 -5.06 7.98 -5.92
N LYS A 31 -4.04 7.67 -6.73
CA LYS A 31 -4.18 6.95 -8.00
C LYS A 31 -5.15 5.79 -7.78
N PHE A 32 -6.27 5.78 -8.52
CA PHE A 32 -7.31 4.76 -8.38
C PHE A 32 -6.66 3.40 -8.60
N LYS A 33 -6.37 2.69 -7.50
CA LYS A 33 -5.84 1.33 -7.57
C LYS A 33 -7.02 0.44 -7.90
N ASP A 34 -6.88 -0.31 -8.99
CA ASP A 34 -7.85 -1.34 -9.35
C ASP A 34 -8.06 -2.24 -8.12
N LYS A 35 -9.32 -2.36 -7.70
CA LYS A 35 -9.70 -3.16 -6.52
C LYS A 35 -9.43 -4.64 -6.75
N ARG A 36 -9.38 -5.08 -8.02
CA ARG A 36 -9.09 -6.46 -8.43
C ARG A 36 -7.60 -6.77 -8.43
N HIS A 37 -6.73 -5.75 -8.48
CA HIS A 37 -5.28 -5.97 -8.43
C HIS A 37 -4.88 -6.56 -7.07
N PRO A 38 -4.15 -7.69 -7.03
CA PRO A 38 -3.71 -8.32 -5.80
C PRO A 38 -2.91 -7.37 -4.90
N LYS A 39 -3.12 -7.47 -3.58
CA LYS A 39 -2.37 -6.64 -2.63
C LYS A 39 -0.94 -7.15 -2.53
N ARG A 40 0.02 -6.21 -2.55
CA ARG A 40 1.46 -6.50 -2.42
C ARG A 40 1.75 -7.47 -1.26
N PRO A 41 2.74 -8.36 -1.41
CA PRO A 41 3.07 -9.30 -0.37
C PRO A 41 3.63 -8.59 0.87
N LYS A 42 3.31 -9.11 2.04
CA LYS A 42 3.75 -8.61 3.34
C LYS A 42 5.12 -9.20 3.68
N SER A 43 6.01 -8.37 4.22
CA SER A 43 7.27 -8.83 4.79
C SER A 43 7.06 -9.47 6.17
N GLY A 44 8.06 -10.20 6.66
CA GLY A 44 7.97 -10.87 7.97
C GLY A 44 7.67 -9.89 9.11
N TYR A 45 8.29 -8.71 9.08
CA TYR A 45 8.00 -7.63 10.03
C TYR A 45 6.54 -7.14 9.95
N MET A 46 6.00 -6.96 8.73
CA MET A 46 4.62 -6.53 8.55
C MET A 46 3.61 -7.56 9.09
N ILE A 47 3.89 -8.85 8.87
CA ILE A 47 3.09 -9.95 9.42
C ILE A 47 3.15 -9.97 10.95
N TYR A 48 4.34 -9.76 11.52
CA TYR A 48 4.51 -9.59 12.96
C TYR A 48 3.69 -8.41 13.50
N CYS A 49 3.81 -7.23 12.87
CA CYS A 49 3.05 -6.05 13.28
C CYS A 49 1.54 -6.28 13.23
N GLU A 50 1.02 -6.98 12.22
CA GLU A 50 -0.41 -7.27 12.10
C GLU A 50 -0.90 -8.19 13.22
N LYS A 51 -0.12 -9.22 13.57
CA LYS A 51 -0.44 -10.12 14.70
C LYS A 51 -0.30 -9.42 16.05
N ARG A 52 0.70 -8.55 16.20
CA ARG A 52 1.07 -7.94 17.49
C ARG A 52 0.27 -6.66 17.81
N ARG A 53 -0.09 -5.89 16.79
CA ARG A 53 -0.81 -4.61 16.94
C ARG A 53 -2.11 -4.72 17.77
N PRO A 54 -2.98 -5.73 17.61
CA PRO A 54 -4.17 -5.88 18.45
C PRO A 54 -3.82 -6.01 19.93
N ALA A 55 -2.80 -6.80 20.26
CA ALA A 55 -2.33 -6.96 21.63
C ALA A 55 -1.74 -5.65 22.19
N CYS A 56 -0.94 -4.92 21.39
CA CYS A 56 -0.42 -3.61 21.80
C CYS A 56 -1.53 -2.57 22.01
N LYS A 57 -2.56 -2.57 21.15
CA LYS A 57 -3.72 -1.69 21.27
C LYS A 57 -4.59 -2.04 22.47
N ALA A 58 -4.76 -3.33 22.77
CA ALA A 58 -5.48 -3.78 23.96
C ALA A 58 -4.76 -3.40 25.25
N ALA A 59 -3.42 -3.53 25.27
CA ALA A 59 -2.61 -3.13 26.41
C ALA A 59 -2.61 -1.60 26.65
N ASN A 60 -2.63 -0.81 25.57
CA ASN A 60 -2.66 0.65 25.64
C ASN A 60 -3.66 1.24 24.64
N PRO A 61 -4.97 1.27 24.97
CA PRO A 61 -6.00 1.77 24.07
C PRO A 61 -5.92 3.28 23.82
N LYS A 62 -5.23 4.03 24.70
CA LYS A 62 -5.00 5.47 24.60
C LYS A 62 -3.72 5.83 23.83
N ALA A 63 -2.84 4.87 23.53
CA ALA A 63 -1.58 5.15 22.84
C ALA A 63 -1.82 5.48 21.37
N SER A 64 -1.01 6.40 20.83
CA SER A 64 -1.05 6.71 19.40
C SER A 64 -0.59 5.51 18.58
N PHE A 65 -1.07 5.43 17.34
CA PHE A 65 -0.61 4.43 16.39
C PHE A 65 0.92 4.49 16.19
N ALA A 66 1.50 5.70 16.21
CA ALA A 66 2.94 5.90 16.10
C ALA A 66 3.70 5.25 17.28
N ASP A 67 3.18 5.38 18.50
CA ASP A 67 3.80 4.80 19.69
C ASP A 67 3.72 3.28 19.69
N ILE A 68 2.59 2.74 19.22
CA ILE A 68 2.40 1.30 19.04
C ILE A 68 3.41 0.75 18.02
N ILE A 69 3.63 1.44 16.89
CA ILE A 69 4.64 1.03 15.90
C ILE A 69 6.05 1.08 16.49
N LYS A 70 6.41 2.17 17.18
CA LYS A 70 7.75 2.29 17.80
C LYS A 70 8.00 1.14 18.78
N LYS A 71 7.00 0.79 19.59
CA LYS A 71 7.08 -0.36 20.50
C LYS A 71 7.30 -1.67 19.74
N MET A 72 6.50 -1.94 18.71
CA MET A 72 6.66 -3.16 17.90
C MET A 72 8.02 -3.22 17.17
N ALA A 73 8.56 -2.09 16.72
CA ALA A 73 9.89 -2.05 16.10
C ALA A 73 10.99 -2.43 17.09
N SER A 74 10.90 -1.92 18.33
CA SER A 74 11.83 -2.30 19.41
C SER A 74 11.71 -3.79 19.76
N GLU A 75 10.48 -4.30 19.91
CA GLU A 75 10.25 -5.73 20.16
C GLU A 75 10.80 -6.61 19.02
N TRP A 76 10.57 -6.22 17.76
CA TRP A 76 11.07 -6.96 16.60
C TRP A 76 12.60 -7.03 16.55
N ASN A 77 13.29 -5.92 16.87
CA ASN A 77 14.75 -5.93 16.91
C ASN A 77 15.29 -6.89 17.98
N GLY A 78 14.61 -6.97 19.13
CA GLY A 78 14.93 -7.91 20.21
C GLY A 78 14.47 -9.35 19.99
N LEU A 79 13.67 -9.65 18.96
CA LEU A 79 13.31 -11.03 18.65
C LEU A 79 14.55 -11.84 18.22
N GLY A 80 14.66 -13.04 18.78
CA GLY A 80 15.68 -14.02 18.38
C GLY A 80 15.50 -14.48 16.94
N GLU A 81 16.57 -15.00 16.34
CA GLU A 81 16.60 -15.44 14.94
C GLU A 81 15.55 -16.51 14.64
N LYS A 82 15.27 -17.42 15.59
CA LYS A 82 14.24 -18.44 15.43
C LYS A 82 12.85 -17.86 15.21
N ALA A 83 12.48 -16.83 15.97
CA ALA A 83 11.20 -16.15 15.81
C ALA A 83 11.17 -15.37 14.49
N LYS A 84 12.24 -14.63 14.16
CA LYS A 84 12.36 -13.92 12.87
C LYS A 84 12.28 -14.88 11.67
N SER A 85 12.86 -16.07 11.78
CA SER A 85 12.81 -17.13 10.76
C SER A 85 11.38 -17.62 10.53
N GLU A 86 10.58 -17.82 11.58
CA GLU A 86 9.16 -18.17 11.44
C GLU A 86 8.40 -17.11 10.64
N TYR A 87 8.63 -15.82 10.94
CA TYR A 87 8.03 -14.72 10.19
C TYR A 87 8.58 -14.61 8.76
N SER A 88 9.82 -15.01 8.50
CA SER A 88 10.38 -15.11 7.16
C SER A 88 9.65 -16.18 6.34
N ASN A 89 9.42 -17.36 6.91
CA ASN A 89 8.66 -18.44 6.26
C ASN A 89 7.21 -18.01 5.98
N LEU A 90 6.59 -17.25 6.89
CA LEU A 90 5.26 -16.67 6.64
C LEU A 90 5.27 -15.63 5.52
N ALA A 91 6.33 -14.83 5.40
CA ALA A 91 6.48 -13.88 4.31
C ALA A 91 6.69 -14.56 2.95
N GLU A 92 7.44 -15.68 2.93
CA GLU A 92 7.57 -16.51 1.72
C GLU A 92 6.23 -17.09 1.28
N LYS A 93 5.43 -17.60 2.22
CA LYS A 93 4.06 -18.06 1.94
C LYS A 93 3.19 -16.94 1.38
N ASP A 94 3.26 -15.73 1.94
CA ASP A 94 2.49 -14.59 1.44
C ASP A 94 2.97 -14.13 0.05
N LYS A 95 4.27 -14.27 -0.24
CA LYS A 95 4.82 -14.03 -1.58
C LYS A 95 4.28 -15.03 -2.61
N LEU A 96 4.16 -16.31 -2.24
CA LEU A 96 3.56 -17.34 -3.10
C LEU A 96 2.07 -17.05 -3.35
N ARG A 97 1.31 -16.70 -2.30
CA ARG A 97 -0.09 -16.23 -2.42
C ARG A 97 -0.20 -15.10 -3.44
N TYR A 98 0.61 -14.05 -3.26
CA TYR A 98 0.60 -12.91 -4.17
C TYR A 98 0.90 -13.29 -5.62
N LYS A 99 1.86 -14.21 -5.84
CA LYS A 99 2.19 -14.68 -7.18
C LYS A 99 1.01 -15.39 -7.85
N ALA A 100 0.34 -16.29 -7.12
CA ALA A 100 -0.83 -17.00 -7.64
C ALA A 100 -1.99 -16.05 -7.95
N GLU A 101 -2.31 -15.12 -7.03
CA GLU A 101 -3.36 -14.11 -7.26
C GLU A 101 -3.03 -13.19 -8.44
N LEU A 102 -1.75 -12.87 -8.66
CA LEU A 102 -1.31 -12.04 -9.78
C LEU A 102 -1.44 -12.75 -11.12
N GLU A 103 -1.11 -14.05 -11.16
CA GLU A 103 -1.31 -14.87 -12.36
C GLU A 103 -2.79 -14.97 -12.72
N GLU A 104 -3.66 -15.20 -11.72
CA GLU A 104 -5.11 -15.23 -11.90
C GLU A 104 -5.65 -13.88 -12.38
N TYR A 105 -5.27 -12.78 -11.72
CA TYR A 105 -5.64 -11.43 -12.13
C TYR A 105 -5.23 -11.11 -13.57
N ASN A 106 -4.00 -11.46 -13.96
CA ASN A 106 -3.54 -11.22 -15.33
C ASN A 106 -4.33 -12.04 -16.35
N ALA A 107 -4.67 -13.29 -16.02
CA ALA A 107 -5.50 -14.14 -16.87
C ALA A 107 -6.94 -13.63 -16.99
N GLU A 108 -7.54 -13.13 -15.91
CA GLU A 108 -8.86 -12.51 -15.92
C GLU A 108 -8.89 -11.23 -16.76
N ILE A 109 -7.88 -10.37 -16.61
CA ILE A 109 -7.75 -9.14 -17.41
C ILE A 109 -7.61 -9.48 -18.89
N TYR A 110 -6.80 -10.49 -19.23
CA TYR A 110 -6.66 -10.95 -20.61
C TYR A 110 -7.99 -11.42 -21.20
N LYS A 111 -8.74 -12.25 -20.48
CA LYS A 111 -10.08 -12.73 -20.92
C LYS A 111 -11.08 -11.58 -21.08
N SER A 112 -11.10 -10.64 -20.12
CA SER A 112 -11.99 -9.47 -20.15
C SER A 112 -11.72 -8.58 -21.37
N ASN A 113 -10.45 -8.37 -21.71
CA ASN A 113 -10.07 -7.54 -22.85
C ASN A 113 -10.42 -8.22 -24.19
N VAL A 114 -10.26 -9.55 -24.29
CA VAL A 114 -10.63 -10.33 -25.49
C VAL A 114 -12.15 -10.37 -25.68
N SER A 115 -12.93 -10.54 -24.60
CA SER A 115 -14.39 -10.61 -24.68
C SER A 115 -15.08 -9.28 -24.98
N THR A 116 -14.40 -8.15 -24.79
CA THR A 116 -14.91 -6.81 -25.15
C THR A 116 -14.70 -6.48 -26.63
N SER A 117 -13.90 -7.29 -27.34
CA SER A 117 -13.51 -7.04 -28.74
C SER A 117 -14.29 -7.88 -29.79
N ASN A 118 -15.29 -8.66 -29.38
CA ASN A 118 -16.20 -9.40 -30.28
C ASN A 118 -17.62 -8.84 -30.25
#